data_AF-A0A401IN36-F1
#
_entry.id   AF-A0A401IN36-F1
#
_cell.length_a   1.000
_cell.length_b   1.000
_cell.length_c   1.000
_cell.angle_alpha   90.00
_cell.angle_beta   90.00
_cell.angle_gamma   90.00
#
_symmetry.space_group_name_H-M   'P 1'
#
loop_
_entity.id
_entity.type
_entity.pdbx_description
1 polymer ?
#
loop_
_entity_poly.entity_id
_entity_poly.type
_entity_poly.pdbx_seq_one_letter_code
_entity_poly.pdbx_strand_id
1 'polypeptide(L)'
;MKLPNSDNAIIDDNKLLGYSLNPNHPDGQHKARVFKSALNLDSNNVQILKNALLEVVKTYDAIPDKTNQYGQKYVIDFPLTHQNKVAIIHSVWIIRKDEKFPRLVTCYVL
;
A
#
# COMPACT_ATOMS: atom_id res chain seq x y z
N MET A 1 -9.27 10.97 -9.30
CA MET A 1 -9.40 12.06 -8.30
C MET A 1 -8.27 11.95 -7.28
N LYS A 2 -7.87 13.00 -6.56
CA LYS A 2 -6.89 12.84 -5.45
C LYS A 2 -7.51 12.18 -4.22
N LEU A 3 -6.69 11.44 -3.48
CA LEU A 3 -7.12 10.88 -2.19
C LEU A 3 -7.34 12.02 -1.18
N PRO A 4 -8.50 12.11 -0.52
CA PRO A 4 -8.75 13.18 0.45
C PRO A 4 -7.77 13.13 1.62
N ASN A 5 -7.26 14.29 2.02
CA ASN A 5 -6.33 14.46 3.15
C ASN A 5 -5.09 13.57 3.08
N SER A 6 -4.58 13.33 1.87
CA SER A 6 -3.41 12.50 1.58
C SER A 6 -2.14 12.90 2.33
N ASP A 7 -1.97 14.17 2.68
CA ASP A 7 -0.84 14.62 3.49
C ASP A 7 -0.81 14.04 4.90
N ASN A 8 -1.96 13.61 5.42
CA ASN A 8 -2.11 13.00 6.73
C ASN A 8 -2.16 11.46 6.67
N ALA A 9 -1.78 10.86 5.53
CA ALA A 9 -1.85 9.42 5.35
C ALA A 9 -1.02 8.65 6.40
N ILE A 10 -1.62 7.61 6.96
CA ILE A 10 -0.98 6.76 7.98
C ILE A 10 -0.76 5.36 7.43
N ILE A 11 0.50 4.90 7.52
CA ILE A 11 0.90 3.52 7.29
C ILE A 11 1.39 2.95 8.60
N ASP A 12 0.69 1.94 9.12
CA ASP A 12 1.18 1.12 10.23
C ASP A 12 2.29 0.20 9.71
N ASP A 13 3.47 0.27 10.33
CA ASP A 13 4.62 -0.53 9.92
C ASP A 13 4.34 -2.04 9.98
N ASN A 14 3.45 -2.48 10.87
CA ASN A 14 3.03 -3.87 10.94
C ASN A 14 2.26 -4.33 9.69
N LYS A 15 1.63 -3.42 8.93
CA LYS A 15 1.00 -3.76 7.65
C LYS A 15 2.02 -4.12 6.58
N LEU A 16 3.22 -3.54 6.65
CA LEU A 16 4.29 -3.84 5.71
C LEU A 16 5.15 -5.00 6.23
N LEU A 17 5.76 -4.82 7.41
CA LEU A 17 6.67 -5.80 8.02
C LEU A 17 5.97 -7.07 8.47
N GLY A 18 4.78 -6.94 9.06
CA GLY A 18 4.05 -8.06 9.63
C GLY A 18 3.20 -8.81 8.61
N TYR A 19 2.91 -8.21 7.45
CA TYR A 19 1.95 -8.75 6.48
C TYR A 19 2.44 -8.73 5.03
N SER A 20 2.49 -7.57 4.36
CA SER A 20 2.75 -7.50 2.91
C SER A 20 4.15 -7.97 2.48
N LEU A 21 5.16 -7.79 3.33
CA LEU A 21 6.55 -8.21 3.11
C LEU A 21 6.99 -9.34 4.05
N ASN A 22 6.04 -9.96 4.76
CA ASN A 22 6.32 -11.06 5.68
C ASN A 22 6.17 -12.43 4.99
N PRO A 23 7.26 -13.16 4.72
CA PRO A 23 7.19 -14.48 4.11
C PRO A 23 6.59 -15.55 5.05
N ASN A 24 6.51 -15.27 6.36
CA ASN A 24 6.01 -16.21 7.36
C ASN A 24 4.56 -15.92 7.78
N HIS A 25 3.92 -14.88 7.23
CA HIS A 25 2.52 -14.58 7.57
C HIS A 25 1.59 -15.56 6.84
N PRO A 26 0.66 -16.26 7.54
CA PRO A 26 -0.17 -17.30 6.94
C PRO A 26 -0.92 -16.81 5.69
N ASP A 27 -1.53 -15.63 5.76
CA ASP A 27 -2.24 -15.03 4.62
C ASP A 27 -1.38 -14.07 3.75
N GLY A 28 -0.21 -13.67 4.25
CA GLY A 28 0.59 -12.57 3.69
C GLY A 28 1.78 -13.06 2.87
N GLN A 29 2.22 -14.30 3.11
CA GLN A 29 3.39 -14.92 2.48
C GLN A 29 3.35 -14.86 0.95
N HIS A 30 2.17 -15.00 0.34
CA HIS A 30 2.02 -14.96 -1.11
C HIS A 30 2.35 -13.57 -1.67
N LYS A 31 2.00 -12.50 -0.95
CA LYS A 31 2.36 -11.12 -1.32
C LYS A 31 3.87 -10.91 -1.18
N ALA A 32 4.45 -11.33 -0.06
CA ALA A 32 5.89 -11.21 0.19
C ALA A 32 6.71 -11.92 -0.89
N ARG A 33 6.29 -13.13 -1.30
CA ARG A 33 6.92 -13.86 -2.41
C ARG A 33 6.87 -13.07 -3.73
N VAL A 34 5.74 -12.48 -4.07
CA VAL A 34 5.61 -11.72 -5.33
C VAL A 34 6.43 -10.42 -5.27
N PHE A 35 6.42 -9.69 -4.15
CA PHE A 35 7.30 -8.54 -3.94
C PHE A 35 8.77 -8.89 -4.13
N LYS A 36 9.23 -10.01 -3.54
CA LYS A 36 10.61 -10.46 -3.70
C LYS A 36 10.93 -10.82 -5.15
N SER A 37 10.04 -11.53 -5.83
CA SER A 37 10.26 -11.94 -7.23
C SER A 37 10.26 -10.75 -8.20
N ALA A 38 9.24 -9.89 -8.10
CA ALA A 38 8.97 -8.82 -9.04
C ALA A 38 9.84 -7.59 -8.82
N LEU A 39 10.23 -7.30 -7.57
CA LEU A 39 10.93 -6.06 -7.22
C LEU A 39 12.15 -6.29 -6.33
N ASN A 40 12.50 -7.52 -5.96
CA ASN A 40 13.56 -7.80 -4.97
C ASN A 40 13.30 -7.17 -3.58
N LEU A 41 12.05 -6.78 -3.28
CA LEU A 41 11.69 -6.19 -1.99
C LEU A 41 11.36 -7.29 -0.96
N ASP A 42 11.93 -7.16 0.23
CA ASP A 42 11.56 -7.93 1.41
C ASP A 42 11.47 -7.03 2.66
N SER A 43 11.37 -7.63 3.85
CA SER A 43 11.29 -6.92 5.13
C SER A 43 12.44 -5.93 5.36
N ASN A 44 13.62 -6.12 4.75
CA ASN A 44 14.73 -5.16 4.86
C ASN A 44 14.51 -3.90 4.02
N ASN A 45 13.57 -3.93 3.08
CA ASN A 45 13.26 -2.83 2.16
C ASN A 45 11.96 -2.09 2.51
N VAL A 46 11.41 -2.29 3.70
CA VAL A 46 10.11 -1.72 4.10
C VAL A 46 10.06 -0.21 3.96
N GLN A 47 11.16 0.49 4.30
CA GLN A 47 11.18 1.95 4.18
C GLN A 47 11.05 2.43 2.73
N ILE A 48 11.57 1.66 1.76
CA ILE A 48 11.44 1.97 0.32
C ILE A 48 9.96 1.92 -0.08
N LEU A 49 9.27 0.82 0.27
CA LEU A 49 7.85 0.66 -0.03
C LEU A 49 6.99 1.70 0.71
N LYS A 50 7.30 1.97 1.98
CA LYS A 50 6.59 2.98 2.80
C LYS A 50 6.70 4.37 2.20
N ASN A 51 7.91 4.79 1.82
CA ASN A 51 8.13 6.11 1.21
C ASN A 51 7.41 6.24 -0.12
N ALA A 52 7.47 5.21 -0.97
CA ALA A 52 6.74 5.20 -2.24
C ALA A 52 5.23 5.34 -2.02
N LEU A 53 4.66 4.59 -1.06
CA LEU A 53 3.23 4.68 -0.72
C LEU A 53 2.83 6.07 -0.21
N LEU A 54 3.66 6.70 0.63
CA LEU A 54 3.41 8.05 1.14
C LEU A 54 3.57 9.15 0.08
N GLU A 55 4.34 8.89 -0.97
CA GLU A 55 4.47 9.80 -2.11
C GLU A 55 3.26 9.67 -3.05
N VAL A 56 2.95 8.44 -3.48
CA VAL A 56 1.88 8.21 -4.47
C VAL A 56 0.49 8.53 -3.93
N VAL A 57 0.28 8.42 -2.62
CA VAL A 57 -0.98 8.85 -2.00
C VAL A 57 -1.27 10.34 -2.25
N LYS A 58 -0.22 11.15 -2.48
CA LYS A 58 -0.31 12.59 -2.75
C LYS A 58 -0.30 12.89 -4.25
N THR A 59 0.49 12.15 -5.02
CA THR A 59 0.79 12.48 -6.42
C THR A 59 -0.08 11.73 -7.43
N TYR A 60 -0.53 10.52 -7.12
CA TYR A 60 -1.37 9.71 -8.02
C TYR A 60 -2.85 9.96 -7.80
N ASP A 61 -3.63 9.59 -8.80
CA ASP A 61 -5.08 9.58 -8.71
C ASP A 61 -5.55 8.30 -8.01
N ALA A 62 -6.46 8.48 -7.07
CA ALA A 62 -7.19 7.43 -6.40
C ALA A 62 -8.54 7.18 -7.09
N ILE A 63 -8.92 5.91 -7.11
CA ILE A 63 -10.22 5.42 -7.57
C ILE A 63 -11.03 5.06 -6.31
N PRO A 64 -12.16 5.73 -6.05
CA PRO A 64 -13.08 5.30 -5.00
C PRO A 64 -13.58 3.88 -5.24
N ASP A 65 -13.49 3.03 -4.24
CA ASP A 65 -14.07 1.68 -4.23
C ASP A 65 -15.37 1.69 -3.40
N LYS A 66 -15.92 0.52 -3.05
CA LYS A 66 -17.12 0.40 -2.22
C LYS A 66 -16.92 0.98 -0.82
N THR A 67 -17.85 1.84 -0.43
CA THR A 67 -18.06 2.19 0.98
C THR A 67 -18.60 0.99 1.74
N ASN A 68 -18.10 0.79 2.95
CA ASN A 68 -18.64 -0.21 3.86
C ASN A 68 -18.90 0.40 5.25
N GLN A 69 -19.29 -0.43 6.21
CA GLN A 69 -19.56 0.02 7.58
C GLN A 69 -18.39 0.77 8.24
N TYR A 70 -17.15 0.49 7.82
CA TYR A 70 -15.93 1.07 8.40
C TYR A 70 -15.55 2.41 7.77
N GLY A 71 -15.96 2.69 6.53
CA GLY A 71 -15.61 3.93 5.82
C GLY A 71 -15.56 3.78 4.30
N GLN A 72 -15.01 4.80 3.64
CA GLN A 72 -14.81 4.85 2.20
C GLN A 72 -13.43 4.32 1.85
N LYS A 73 -13.38 3.35 0.92
CA LYS A 73 -12.12 2.81 0.40
C LYS A 73 -11.69 3.50 -0.87
N TYR A 74 -10.39 3.49 -1.10
CA TYR A 74 -9.77 4.04 -2.30
C TYR A 74 -8.64 3.14 -2.75
N VAL A 75 -8.49 3.02 -4.06
CA VAL A 75 -7.43 2.26 -4.71
C VAL A 75 -6.48 3.22 -5.41
N ILE A 76 -5.18 2.98 -5.28
CA ILE A 76 -4.14 3.64 -6.07
C ILE A 76 -3.23 2.55 -6.63
N ASP A 77 -3.19 2.46 -7.96
CA ASP A 77 -2.25 1.64 -8.71
C ASP A 77 -1.11 2.54 -9.22
N PHE A 78 0.13 2.14 -8.98
CA PHE A 78 1.30 2.93 -9.37
C PHE A 78 2.51 2.04 -9.71
N PRO A 79 3.36 2.43 -10.68
CA PRO A 79 4.61 1.74 -10.93
C PRO A 79 5.61 2.01 -9.80
N LEU A 80 6.27 0.96 -9.33
CA LEU A 80 7.43 1.06 -8.44
C LEU A 80 8.64 0.45 -9.14
N THR A 81 9.76 1.18 -9.12
CA THR A 81 11.04 0.73 -9.65
C THR A 81 12.00 0.42 -8.51
N HIS A 82 12.61 -0.76 -8.51
CA HIS A 82 13.66 -1.12 -7.57
C HIS A 82 14.67 -2.06 -8.23
N GLN A 83 15.96 -1.72 -8.17
CA GLN A 83 17.06 -2.52 -8.73
C GLN A 83 16.82 -2.99 -10.18
N ASN A 84 16.51 -2.06 -11.08
CA ASN A 84 16.22 -2.31 -12.50
C ASN A 84 14.98 -3.18 -12.78
N LYS A 85 14.17 -3.49 -11.76
CA LYS A 85 12.87 -4.11 -11.92
C LYS A 85 11.77 -3.08 -11.73
N VAL A 86 10.67 -3.25 -12.47
CA VAL A 86 9.48 -2.41 -12.38
C VAL A 86 8.27 -3.31 -12.24
N ALA A 87 7.36 -2.96 -11.33
CA ALA A 87 6.09 -3.65 -11.18
C ALA A 87 5.01 -2.66 -10.74
N ILE A 88 3.75 -2.98 -11.05
CA ILE A 88 2.62 -2.17 -10.60
C ILE A 88 2.25 -2.61 -9.18
N ILE A 89 2.18 -1.65 -8.27
CA ILE A 89 1.72 -1.85 -6.90
C ILE A 89 0.27 -1.42 -6.81
N HIS A 90 -0.58 -2.35 -6.37
CA HIS A 90 -1.94 -2.08 -5.95
C HIS A 90 -1.98 -1.73 -4.47
N SER A 91 -2.41 -0.53 -4.14
CA SER A 91 -2.56 -0.06 -2.75
C SER A 91 -4.00 0.31 -2.43
N VAL A 92 -4.50 -0.20 -1.30
CA VAL A 92 -5.85 0.07 -0.84
C VAL A 92 -5.80 0.89 0.44
N TRP A 93 -6.54 1.99 0.43
CA TRP A 93 -6.63 2.97 1.51
C TRP A 93 -8.06 3.06 2.01
N ILE A 94 -8.24 3.44 3.27
CA ILE A 94 -9.56 3.71 3.86
C ILE A 94 -9.54 5.02 4.62
N ILE A 95 -10.58 5.83 4.44
CA ILE A 95 -10.92 6.92 5.35
C ILE A 95 -12.11 6.43 6.17
N ARG A 96 -11.90 6.22 7.48
CA ARG A 96 -12.97 5.73 8.36
C ARG A 96 -14.00 6.82 8.63
N LYS A 97 -15.23 6.44 9.01
CA LYS A 97 -16.35 7.40 9.22
C LYS A 97 -16.00 8.55 10.18
N ASP A 98 -15.28 8.23 11.25
CA ASP A 98 -14.92 9.18 12.31
C ASP A 98 -13.48 9.73 12.16
N GLU A 99 -12.83 9.44 11.03
CA GLU A 99 -11.48 9.90 10.72
C GLU A 99 -11.51 10.82 9.51
N LYS A 100 -10.54 11.74 9.45
CA LYS A 100 -10.34 12.60 8.27
C LYS A 100 -9.13 12.21 7.46
N PHE A 101 -8.32 11.26 7.91
CA PHE A 101 -7.07 10.91 7.26
C PHE A 101 -7.12 9.47 6.71
N PRO A 102 -6.42 9.19 5.60
CA PRO A 102 -6.42 7.88 5.01
C PRO A 102 -5.45 6.93 5.73
N ARG A 103 -5.83 5.66 5.82
CA ARG A 103 -5.00 4.57 6.36
C ARG A 103 -4.77 3.49 5.33
N LEU A 104 -3.54 2.96 5.27
CA LEU A 104 -3.25 1.81 4.42
C LEU A 104 -3.96 0.55 4.96
N VAL A 105 -4.72 -0.11 4.10
CA VAL A 105 -5.40 -1.38 4.39
C VAL A 105 -4.52 -2.56 3.99
N THR A 106 -4.02 -2.55 2.75
CA THR A 106 -3.14 -3.56 2.16
C THR A 106 -2.42 -2.98 0.94
N CYS A 107 -1.28 -3.56 0.58
CA CYS A 107 -0.69 -3.40 -0.75
C CYS A 107 -0.09 -4.72 -1.26
N TYR A 108 -0.04 -4.89 -2.58
CA TYR A 108 0.57 -6.04 -3.25
C TYR A 108 0.94 -5.69 -4.70
N VAL A 109 1.80 -6.50 -5.31
CA VAL A 109 2.15 -6.39 -6.73
C VAL A 109 1.06 -7.05 -7.58
N LEU A 110 0.66 -6.41 -8.69
CA LEU A 110 -0.24 -6.98 -9.71
C LEU A 110 0.49 -7.91 -10.69
#